data_AF-A0A976QRJ6-F1
#
_entry.id   AF-A0A976QRJ6-F1
#
_cell.length_a   1.000
_cell.length_b   1.000
_cell.length_c   1.000
_cell.angle_alpha   90.00
_cell.angle_beta   90.00
_cell.angle_gamma   90.00
#
_symmetry.space_group_name_H-M   'P 1'
#
loop_
_entity.id
_entity.type
_entity.pdbx_description
1 polymer ?
#
loop_
_entity_poly.entity_id
_entity_poly.type
_entity_poly.pdbx_seq_one_letter_code
_entity_poly.pdbx_strand_id
1 'polypeptide(L)'
;MPNIFLRKKDSTYHEWIYEKVTYSIDYELPWSTSSSDYFNIALYDASDNSNKGKAKFTYYYAYSNGQVVDKVDVFFSILRPNDPLIVSFNRRENKTYNCLYSRLKELVWFYGYNIGYYFFKGDLKVELAKEYSKLSKDKKLTFLPGSNKNEHILVSEYVLGKKKFKKNIYTPDGSKKAASELYSESLFSENTESSTNYLYLRSVANNQFDGVCLYSSSSGTQLLVEFVDGESVTQLRRIGTSEKSQWIHLEKPLTYKNDNELERILEYIEFCLDNKIVVKLDQQSDNTDIHVVESITSATPKPITENEMSVTKGCDGESDIVEGYVCYSHDLKEYYNVHVKGTLNDLRIGGESFKPDAYLELALTIDNNHIYLFDETGYRSEFLYYNPDKDKNLYVYFLQSNGEEHGLKPLLFYYEGQAYKPSNFRDHHNYWLNVNLNSVGKGGVIPKPKNLKDVLDEVRLSSETDQSSTVPPTQQTFPTVKPTKDGGKNHGVEIKNENSAQSFIGGSLGIILGMLGSAIAIFSFWNKPRTFNRIQ
;
A
#
# COMPACT_ATOMS: atom_id res chain seq x y z
N MET A 1 -42.52 13.49 0.45
CA MET A 1 -42.13 12.10 0.75
C MET A 1 -40.62 11.94 0.59
N PRO A 2 -39.89 11.78 1.71
CA PRO A 2 -38.48 11.40 1.72
C PRO A 2 -38.14 10.19 0.84
N ASN A 3 -37.13 10.34 -0.01
CA ASN A 3 -36.56 9.26 -0.83
C ASN A 3 -35.12 9.01 -0.36
N ILE A 4 -34.83 7.79 0.08
CA ILE A 4 -33.49 7.34 0.47
C ILE A 4 -32.87 6.59 -0.70
N PHE A 5 -31.68 7.03 -1.12
CA PHE A 5 -30.92 6.47 -2.22
C PHE A 5 -29.80 5.60 -1.66
N LEU A 6 -29.98 4.28 -1.68
CA LEU A 6 -29.09 3.34 -0.99
C LEU A 6 -27.66 3.34 -1.53
N ARG A 7 -27.43 3.87 -2.74
CA ARG A 7 -26.10 4.04 -3.34
C ARG A 7 -25.56 5.47 -3.21
N LYS A 8 -26.24 6.36 -2.47
CA LYS A 8 -25.81 7.76 -2.22
C LYS A 8 -25.24 7.89 -0.81
N LYS A 9 -23.91 7.93 -0.74
CA LYS A 9 -23.16 7.86 0.51
C LYS A 9 -22.66 9.23 0.92
N ASP A 10 -23.55 10.04 1.48
CA ASP A 10 -23.22 11.42 1.92
C ASP A 10 -22.50 11.46 3.28
N SER A 11 -22.66 10.42 4.10
CA SER A 11 -21.96 10.24 5.38
C SER A 11 -21.78 8.75 5.67
N THR A 12 -20.55 8.28 5.62
CA THR A 12 -20.16 6.88 5.91
C THR A 12 -19.44 6.79 7.25
N TYR A 13 -19.77 5.79 8.05
CA TYR A 13 -19.05 5.45 9.27
C TYR A 13 -18.74 3.95 9.30
N HIS A 14 -17.47 3.59 9.45
CA HIS A 14 -17.02 2.21 9.55
C HIS A 14 -17.10 1.75 11.01
N GLU A 15 -17.87 0.69 11.22
CA GLU A 15 -18.01 0.00 12.50
C GLU A 15 -17.58 -1.45 12.25
N TRP A 16 -16.33 -1.75 12.63
CA TRP A 16 -15.62 -2.97 12.22
C TRP A 16 -15.46 -3.04 10.69
N ILE A 17 -15.71 -4.20 10.07
CA ILE A 17 -15.70 -4.39 8.60
C ILE A 17 -17.03 -4.02 7.93
N TYR A 18 -17.89 -3.27 8.61
CA TYR A 18 -19.20 -2.84 8.10
C TYR A 18 -19.27 -1.33 7.98
N GLU A 19 -19.88 -0.87 6.90
CA GLU A 19 -20.10 0.54 6.61
C GLU A 19 -21.55 0.89 6.95
N LYS A 20 -21.74 1.87 7.84
CA LYS A 20 -23.02 2.45 8.23
C LYS A 20 -23.22 3.78 7.51
N VAL A 21 -24.28 3.86 6.72
CA VAL A 21 -24.72 5.08 6.03
C VAL A 21 -25.96 5.62 6.72
N THR A 22 -25.88 6.85 7.21
CA THR A 22 -26.94 7.49 7.99
C THR A 22 -27.71 8.50 7.14
N TYR A 23 -29.02 8.32 7.04
CA TYR A 23 -29.94 9.24 6.37
C TYR A 23 -30.84 9.91 7.41
N SER A 24 -30.56 11.18 7.73
CA SER A 24 -31.46 12.03 8.53
C SER A 24 -32.66 12.47 7.68
N ILE A 25 -33.82 12.63 8.30
CA ILE A 25 -35.07 12.94 7.62
C ILE A 25 -35.74 14.14 8.29
N ASP A 26 -35.67 15.28 7.60
CA ASP A 26 -36.39 16.48 7.99
C ASP A 26 -37.82 16.46 7.41
N TYR A 27 -38.82 16.61 8.27
CA TYR A 27 -40.22 16.72 7.88
C TYR A 27 -40.69 18.18 7.99
N GLU A 28 -41.30 18.69 6.92
CA GLU A 28 -41.82 20.07 6.86
C GLU A 28 -42.98 20.33 7.83
N LEU A 29 -43.65 19.27 8.30
CA LEU A 29 -44.81 19.34 9.18
C LEU A 29 -44.55 18.59 10.49
N PRO A 30 -45.03 19.11 11.64
CA PRO A 30 -45.08 18.36 12.89
C PRO A 30 -46.05 17.17 12.76
N TRP A 31 -45.87 16.17 13.61
CA TRP A 31 -46.77 15.01 13.61
C TRP A 31 -48.14 15.37 14.19
N SER A 32 -49.18 14.93 13.49
CA SER A 32 -50.57 14.94 13.93
C SER A 32 -51.28 13.74 13.31
N THR A 33 -52.43 13.33 13.86
CA THR A 33 -53.25 12.25 13.27
C THR A 33 -53.61 12.55 11.80
N SER A 34 -53.91 13.81 11.51
CA SER A 34 -54.23 14.35 10.17
C SER A 34 -53.04 14.52 9.22
N SER A 35 -51.80 14.35 9.70
CA SER A 35 -50.58 14.39 8.87
C SER A 35 -49.82 13.06 8.84
N SER A 36 -50.43 11.98 9.34
CA SER A 36 -49.82 10.64 9.42
C SER A 36 -49.31 10.10 8.08
N ASP A 37 -49.94 10.53 6.98
CA ASP A 37 -49.62 10.20 5.59
C ASP A 37 -48.41 10.94 5.00
N TYR A 38 -47.92 12.00 5.64
CA TYR A 38 -46.72 12.73 5.20
C TYR A 38 -45.42 12.03 5.66
N PHE A 39 -45.50 11.13 6.65
CA PHE A 39 -44.37 10.42 7.26
C PHE A 39 -44.02 9.10 6.56
N ASN A 40 -43.97 9.12 5.22
CA ASN A 40 -43.61 7.96 4.39
C ASN A 40 -42.15 8.03 3.94
N ILE A 41 -41.47 6.88 3.86
CA ILE A 41 -40.06 6.78 3.43
C ILE A 41 -39.96 5.69 2.37
N ALA A 42 -39.42 6.02 1.19
CA ALA A 42 -39.10 5.01 0.17
C ALA A 42 -37.59 4.80 0.06
N LEU A 43 -37.16 3.54 0.05
CA LEU A 43 -35.79 3.11 -0.20
C LEU A 43 -35.64 2.74 -1.68
N TYR A 44 -34.68 3.34 -2.37
CA TYR A 44 -34.35 3.06 -3.77
C TYR A 44 -32.94 2.51 -3.88
N ASP A 45 -32.80 1.47 -4.70
CA ASP A 45 -31.50 0.90 -5.08
C ASP A 45 -30.89 1.71 -6.23
N ALA A 46 -30.52 2.95 -5.92
CA ALA A 46 -29.99 3.95 -6.85
C ALA A 46 -29.16 5.00 -6.12
N SER A 47 -28.43 5.82 -6.89
CA SER A 47 -27.61 6.95 -6.43
C SER A 47 -28.39 8.26 -6.27
N ASP A 48 -29.48 8.44 -7.03
CA ASP A 48 -30.19 9.71 -7.13
C ASP A 48 -31.54 9.54 -7.85
N ASN A 49 -32.29 10.63 -7.99
CA ASN A 49 -33.62 10.61 -8.62
C ASN A 49 -33.62 10.31 -10.12
N SER A 50 -32.54 10.57 -10.87
CA SER A 50 -32.54 10.53 -12.35
C SER A 50 -32.85 9.14 -12.90
N ASN A 51 -32.38 8.09 -12.22
CA ASN A 51 -32.51 6.69 -12.64
C ASN A 51 -33.01 5.78 -11.51
N LYS A 52 -33.79 6.32 -10.57
CA LYS A 52 -34.13 5.61 -9.32
C LYS A 52 -34.97 4.34 -9.46
N GLY A 53 -35.65 4.16 -10.60
CA GLY A 53 -36.55 3.03 -10.84
C GLY A 53 -37.72 2.99 -9.83
N LYS A 54 -38.15 1.77 -9.48
CA LYS A 54 -39.16 1.53 -8.43
C LYS A 54 -38.48 1.44 -7.06
N ALA A 55 -39.16 1.95 -6.03
CA ALA A 55 -38.75 1.73 -4.65
C ALA A 55 -38.65 0.23 -4.35
N LYS A 56 -37.59 -0.19 -3.66
CA LYS A 56 -37.40 -1.58 -3.22
C LYS A 56 -38.17 -1.86 -1.93
N PHE A 57 -38.37 -0.84 -1.11
CA PHE A 57 -39.15 -0.90 0.11
C PHE A 57 -39.77 0.47 0.39
N THR A 58 -40.99 0.50 0.93
CA THR A 58 -41.65 1.72 1.37
C THR A 58 -42.27 1.57 2.75
N TYR A 59 -41.86 2.44 3.66
CA TYR A 59 -42.48 2.65 4.95
C TYR A 59 -43.63 3.65 4.80
N TYR A 60 -44.86 3.26 5.14
CA TYR A 60 -46.04 4.10 5.07
C TYR A 60 -46.63 4.41 6.45
N TYR A 61 -47.17 5.61 6.60
CA TYR A 61 -48.13 6.03 7.62
C TYR A 61 -47.67 5.85 9.09
N ALA A 62 -47.30 6.96 9.72
CA ALA A 62 -47.04 7.01 11.16
C ALA A 62 -48.35 7.33 11.92
N TYR A 63 -49.04 6.30 12.40
CA TYR A 63 -50.30 6.45 13.13
C TYR A 63 -50.14 6.97 14.57
N SER A 64 -48.91 7.07 15.08
CA SER A 64 -48.57 7.76 16.32
C SER A 64 -47.23 8.50 16.17
N ASN A 65 -46.96 9.49 17.01
CA ASN A 65 -45.69 10.24 16.97
C ASN A 65 -44.47 9.31 17.11
N GLY A 66 -44.52 8.33 18.03
CA GLY A 66 -43.52 7.27 18.18
C GLY A 66 -43.42 6.26 17.03
N GLN A 67 -44.20 6.40 15.96
CA GLN A 67 -44.00 5.69 14.68
C GLN A 67 -43.30 6.56 13.62
N VAL A 68 -43.09 7.85 13.85
CA VAL A 68 -42.30 8.69 12.93
C VAL A 68 -40.83 8.29 13.02
N VAL A 69 -40.21 8.10 11.86
CA VAL A 69 -38.79 7.76 11.70
C VAL A 69 -38.05 9.03 11.27
N ASP A 70 -37.22 9.58 12.16
CA ASP A 70 -36.43 10.79 11.86
C ASP A 70 -35.04 10.45 11.30
N LYS A 71 -34.59 9.19 11.41
CA LYS A 71 -33.29 8.73 10.90
C LYS A 71 -33.31 7.26 10.50
N VAL A 72 -32.75 6.94 9.33
CA VAL A 72 -32.54 5.57 8.86
C VAL A 72 -31.05 5.32 8.76
N ASP A 73 -30.56 4.28 9.44
CA ASP A 73 -29.19 3.79 9.23
C ASP A 73 -29.25 2.56 8.33
N VAL A 74 -28.33 2.46 7.37
CA VAL A 74 -28.21 1.33 6.45
C VAL A 74 -26.80 0.76 6.55
N PHE A 75 -26.71 -0.55 6.75
CA PHE A 75 -25.45 -1.26 6.95
C PHE A 75 -25.07 -2.09 5.72
N PHE A 76 -23.82 -1.95 5.29
CA PHE A 76 -23.20 -2.67 4.18
C PHE A 76 -21.94 -3.40 4.68
N SER A 77 -21.48 -4.43 3.97
CA SER A 77 -20.13 -4.95 4.17
C SER A 77 -19.14 -4.14 3.32
N ILE A 78 -17.93 -3.88 3.81
CA ILE A 78 -16.86 -3.27 2.99
C ILE A 78 -16.50 -4.09 1.75
N LEU A 79 -16.88 -5.37 1.70
CA LEU A 79 -16.69 -6.29 0.57
C LEU A 79 -17.89 -6.31 -0.42
N ARG A 80 -19.03 -5.74 0.00
CA ARG A 80 -20.27 -5.62 -0.77
C ARG A 80 -20.90 -4.23 -0.53
N PRO A 81 -20.20 -3.14 -0.86
CA PRO A 81 -20.61 -1.78 -0.48
C PRO A 81 -21.87 -1.29 -1.21
N ASN A 82 -22.39 -2.03 -2.19
CA ASN A 82 -23.63 -1.75 -2.90
C ASN A 82 -24.82 -2.64 -2.47
N ASP A 83 -24.60 -3.66 -1.64
CA ASP A 83 -25.64 -4.60 -1.21
C ASP A 83 -25.98 -4.36 0.27
N PRO A 84 -27.14 -3.74 0.60
CA PRO A 84 -27.52 -3.52 1.98
C PRO A 84 -27.78 -4.84 2.70
N LEU A 85 -27.26 -4.96 3.91
CA LEU A 85 -27.47 -6.11 4.80
C LEU A 85 -28.67 -5.86 5.71
N ILE A 86 -28.64 -4.74 6.43
CA ILE A 86 -29.59 -4.38 7.48
C ILE A 86 -29.99 -2.91 7.33
N VAL A 87 -31.27 -2.62 7.58
CA VAL A 87 -31.82 -1.27 7.66
C VAL A 87 -32.40 -1.05 9.06
N SER A 88 -31.95 0.00 9.73
CA SER A 88 -32.37 0.38 11.07
C SER A 88 -33.22 1.64 11.03
N PHE A 89 -34.49 1.50 11.39
CA PHE A 89 -35.43 2.62 11.47
C PHE A 89 -35.37 3.20 12.89
N ASN A 90 -34.81 4.40 13.05
CA ASN A 90 -34.74 5.10 14.32
C ASN A 90 -35.97 6.01 14.45
N ARG A 91 -36.84 5.67 15.37
CA ARG A 91 -38.08 6.41 15.64
C ARG A 91 -37.92 7.41 16.76
N ARG A 92 -38.84 8.37 16.77
CA ARG A 92 -39.14 9.18 17.96
C ARG A 92 -39.34 8.30 19.18
N GLU A 93 -39.05 8.85 20.36
CA GLU A 93 -38.97 8.11 21.63
C GLU A 93 -37.80 7.10 21.70
N ASN A 94 -36.73 7.33 20.92
CA ASN A 94 -35.47 6.57 20.94
C ASN A 94 -35.62 5.06 20.72
N LYS A 95 -36.58 4.63 19.87
CA LYS A 95 -36.79 3.23 19.51
C LYS A 95 -36.18 2.92 18.14
N THR A 96 -35.09 2.18 18.12
CA THR A 96 -34.46 1.69 16.89
C THR A 96 -34.93 0.28 16.56
N TYR A 97 -35.38 0.07 15.33
CA TYR A 97 -35.84 -1.22 14.83
C TYR A 97 -34.93 -1.71 13.70
N ASN A 98 -34.09 -2.70 14.00
CA ASN A 98 -33.17 -3.31 13.03
C ASN A 98 -33.91 -4.39 12.22
N CYS A 99 -33.94 -4.24 10.90
CA CYS A 99 -34.64 -5.13 9.98
C CYS A 99 -33.68 -5.68 8.92
N LEU A 100 -33.76 -6.97 8.61
CA LEU A 100 -32.96 -7.59 7.54
C LEU A 100 -33.42 -7.03 6.19
N TYR A 101 -32.51 -6.44 5.40
CA TYR A 101 -32.87 -5.88 4.09
C TYR A 101 -33.38 -6.95 3.13
N SER A 102 -32.85 -8.18 3.26
CA SER A 102 -33.32 -9.38 2.55
C SER A 102 -34.82 -9.61 2.69
N ARG A 103 -35.41 -9.33 3.86
CA ARG A 103 -36.87 -9.42 4.10
C ARG A 103 -37.63 -8.17 3.66
N LEU A 104 -37.07 -6.98 3.90
CA LEU A 104 -37.75 -5.72 3.55
C LEU A 104 -38.06 -5.62 2.04
N LYS A 105 -37.11 -6.03 1.19
CA LYS A 105 -37.26 -6.00 -0.28
C LYS A 105 -38.33 -6.96 -0.82
N GLU A 106 -38.74 -7.96 -0.04
CA GLU A 106 -39.80 -8.92 -0.42
C GLU A 106 -41.20 -8.37 -0.09
N LEU A 107 -41.31 -7.52 0.93
CA LEU A 107 -42.58 -6.93 1.37
C LEU A 107 -43.04 -5.78 0.47
N VAL A 108 -42.10 -5.08 -0.19
CA VAL A 108 -42.30 -3.89 -1.06
C VAL A 108 -42.87 -2.66 -0.35
N TRP A 109 -43.88 -2.80 0.52
CA TRP A 109 -44.41 -1.76 1.39
C TRP A 109 -44.95 -2.33 2.71
N PHE A 110 -44.89 -1.57 3.81
CA PHE A 110 -45.72 -1.82 4.99
C PHE A 110 -46.06 -0.55 5.78
N TYR A 111 -47.11 -0.62 6.59
CA TYR A 111 -47.52 0.45 7.51
C TYR A 111 -46.68 0.51 8.79
N GLY A 112 -46.46 1.69 9.37
CA GLY A 112 -45.57 1.90 10.51
C GLY A 112 -45.82 0.95 11.70
N TYR A 113 -47.07 0.64 12.02
CA TYR A 113 -47.38 -0.30 13.11
C TYR A 113 -46.84 -1.73 12.87
N ASN A 114 -46.60 -2.15 11.62
CA ASN A 114 -46.13 -3.50 11.28
C ASN A 114 -44.64 -3.77 11.56
N ILE A 115 -43.80 -2.77 11.85
CA ILE A 115 -42.35 -3.00 12.03
C ILE A 115 -42.05 -4.04 13.14
N GLY A 116 -42.95 -4.13 14.13
CA GLY A 116 -42.86 -5.06 15.26
C GLY A 116 -42.87 -6.54 14.85
N TYR A 117 -43.30 -6.86 13.63
CA TYR A 117 -43.27 -8.23 13.09
C TYR A 117 -41.99 -8.54 12.27
N TYR A 118 -41.26 -7.51 11.83
CA TYR A 118 -40.16 -7.64 10.86
C TYR A 118 -38.78 -7.32 11.40
N PHE A 119 -38.70 -6.59 12.53
CA PHE A 119 -37.43 -6.41 13.23
C PHE A 119 -36.95 -7.74 13.84
N PHE A 120 -35.63 -7.93 13.88
CA PHE A 120 -35.04 -9.07 14.59
C PHE A 120 -34.71 -8.70 16.04
N LYS A 121 -34.77 -9.70 16.93
CA LYS A 121 -34.28 -9.60 18.30
C LYS A 121 -32.96 -10.37 18.37
N GLY A 122 -31.86 -9.66 18.57
CA GLY A 122 -30.52 -10.24 18.57
C GLY A 122 -29.45 -9.16 18.50
N ASP A 123 -28.20 -9.59 18.62
CA ASP A 123 -27.05 -8.71 18.42
C ASP A 123 -26.92 -8.29 16.93
N LEU A 124 -26.64 -7.01 16.70
CA LEU A 124 -26.57 -6.45 15.35
C LEU A 124 -25.38 -7.01 14.56
N LYS A 125 -24.22 -7.17 15.20
CA LYS A 125 -22.98 -7.64 14.57
C LYS A 125 -23.11 -9.10 14.13
N VAL A 126 -23.71 -9.93 14.97
CA VAL A 126 -24.02 -11.33 14.66
C VAL A 126 -24.97 -11.47 13.46
N GLU A 127 -25.99 -10.61 13.33
CA GLU A 127 -26.87 -10.64 12.16
C GLU A 127 -26.24 -10.05 10.91
N LEU A 128 -25.36 -9.03 11.02
CA LEU A 128 -24.57 -8.53 9.88
C LEU A 128 -23.70 -9.63 9.27
N ALA A 129 -22.98 -10.40 10.11
CA ALA A 129 -22.17 -11.52 9.66
C ALA A 129 -23.01 -12.62 8.97
N LYS A 130 -24.18 -12.95 9.51
CA LYS A 130 -25.11 -13.92 8.89
C LYS A 130 -25.64 -13.45 7.55
N GLU A 131 -26.05 -12.18 7.41
CA GLU A 131 -26.54 -11.66 6.13
C GLU A 131 -25.41 -11.59 5.09
N TYR A 132 -24.18 -11.23 5.49
CA TYR A 132 -23.02 -11.29 4.60
C TYR A 132 -22.73 -12.73 4.13
N SER A 133 -22.72 -13.71 5.04
CA SER A 133 -22.49 -15.12 4.70
C SER A 133 -23.54 -15.66 3.71
N LYS A 134 -24.81 -15.23 3.84
CA LYS A 134 -25.86 -15.55 2.86
C LYS A 134 -25.62 -14.93 1.48
N LEU A 135 -25.04 -13.72 1.41
CA LEU A 135 -24.66 -13.09 0.13
C LEU A 135 -23.48 -13.79 -0.54
N SER A 136 -22.45 -14.20 0.21
CA SER A 136 -21.34 -15.01 -0.32
C SER A 136 -21.72 -16.47 -0.59
N LYS A 137 -22.84 -16.92 -0.02
CA LYS A 137 -23.29 -18.33 0.06
C LYS A 137 -22.30 -19.22 0.80
N ASP A 138 -21.83 -18.71 1.94
CA ASP A 138 -20.90 -19.36 2.87
C ASP A 138 -19.55 -19.75 2.22
N LYS A 139 -19.14 -18.99 1.19
CA LYS A 139 -17.87 -19.18 0.47
C LYS A 139 -16.83 -18.16 0.86
N LYS A 140 -15.57 -18.57 0.68
CA LYS A 140 -14.36 -17.77 0.85
C LYS A 140 -13.45 -17.88 -0.37
N LEU A 141 -12.59 -16.89 -0.54
CA LEU A 141 -11.43 -16.93 -1.44
C LEU A 141 -10.32 -17.74 -0.79
N THR A 142 -9.67 -18.64 -1.52
CA THR A 142 -8.36 -19.17 -1.16
C THR A 142 -7.30 -18.28 -1.79
N PHE A 143 -6.39 -17.72 -0.98
CA PHE A 143 -5.29 -16.91 -1.49
C PHE A 143 -4.04 -17.76 -1.71
N LEU A 144 -3.46 -17.70 -2.91
CA LEU A 144 -2.35 -18.55 -3.34
C LEU A 144 -1.15 -17.71 -3.81
N PRO A 145 0.10 -18.06 -3.42
CA PRO A 145 1.28 -17.38 -3.94
C PRO A 145 1.56 -17.76 -5.40
N GLY A 146 2.10 -16.82 -6.17
CA GLY A 146 2.61 -17.03 -7.53
C GLY A 146 1.71 -16.51 -8.65
N SER A 147 2.14 -16.84 -9.88
CA SER A 147 1.54 -16.39 -11.13
C SER A 147 0.64 -17.47 -11.75
N ASN A 148 -0.67 -17.29 -11.62
CA ASN A 148 -1.67 -18.11 -12.31
C ASN A 148 -2.97 -17.31 -12.47
N LYS A 149 -3.86 -17.80 -13.33
CA LYS A 149 -5.17 -17.18 -13.58
C LYS A 149 -6.07 -17.33 -12.35
N ASN A 150 -6.61 -16.21 -11.87
CA ASN A 150 -7.65 -16.19 -10.85
C ASN A 150 -8.91 -16.92 -11.33
N GLU A 151 -9.49 -17.77 -10.48
CA GLU A 151 -10.67 -18.58 -10.81
C GLU A 151 -11.83 -18.31 -9.88
N HIS A 152 -13.02 -18.23 -10.47
CA HIS A 152 -14.31 -18.13 -9.75
C HIS A 152 -14.37 -16.99 -8.71
N ILE A 153 -13.76 -15.85 -9.03
CA ILE A 153 -13.81 -14.61 -8.25
C ILE A 153 -14.69 -13.54 -8.94
N LEU A 154 -15.17 -12.59 -8.14
CA LEU A 154 -15.77 -11.33 -8.57
C LEU A 154 -14.86 -10.19 -8.13
N VAL A 155 -14.53 -9.29 -9.06
CA VAL A 155 -13.77 -8.06 -8.81
C VAL A 155 -14.68 -6.86 -9.02
N SER A 156 -14.71 -5.93 -8.07
CA SER A 156 -15.45 -4.67 -8.17
C SER A 156 -14.51 -3.48 -7.94
N GLU A 157 -14.40 -2.59 -8.93
CA GLU A 157 -13.59 -1.36 -8.85
C GLU A 157 -14.44 -0.19 -8.32
N TYR A 158 -13.87 0.59 -7.40
CA TYR A 158 -14.41 1.83 -6.87
C TYR A 158 -13.33 2.92 -6.91
N VAL A 159 -13.74 4.18 -7.03
CA VAL A 159 -12.84 5.35 -6.97
C VAL A 159 -12.99 6.07 -5.64
N LEU A 160 -11.86 6.43 -5.02
CA LEU A 160 -11.78 7.17 -3.76
C LEU A 160 -11.09 8.53 -3.98
N GLY A 161 -11.20 9.43 -3.01
CA GLY A 161 -10.46 10.71 -2.99
C GLY A 161 -10.55 11.53 -4.27
N LYS A 162 -11.77 11.82 -4.75
CA LYS A 162 -12.01 12.54 -6.03
C LYS A 162 -11.30 11.91 -7.24
N LYS A 163 -11.16 10.57 -7.26
CA LYS A 163 -10.45 9.75 -8.26
C LYS A 163 -8.92 9.71 -8.14
N LYS A 164 -8.32 10.19 -7.04
CA LYS A 164 -6.89 9.98 -6.75
C LYS A 164 -6.53 8.52 -6.54
N PHE A 165 -7.44 7.74 -5.97
CA PHE A 165 -7.20 6.33 -5.61
C PHE A 165 -8.28 5.41 -6.16
N LYS A 166 -7.92 4.15 -6.32
CA LYS A 166 -8.79 3.03 -6.70
C LYS A 166 -8.85 2.01 -5.57
N LYS A 167 -10.03 1.43 -5.34
CA LYS A 167 -10.27 0.28 -4.47
C LYS A 167 -10.81 -0.87 -5.33
N ASN A 168 -10.03 -1.95 -5.45
CA ASN A 168 -10.45 -3.19 -6.09
C ASN A 168 -10.84 -4.20 -5.01
N ILE A 169 -12.09 -4.68 -5.06
CA ILE A 169 -12.64 -5.61 -4.09
C ILE A 169 -12.79 -6.98 -4.73
N TYR A 170 -12.00 -7.94 -4.25
CA TYR A 170 -11.98 -9.34 -4.69
C TYR A 170 -12.83 -10.16 -3.71
N THR A 171 -13.72 -10.98 -4.25
CA THR A 171 -14.67 -11.80 -3.46
C THR A 171 -15.03 -13.09 -4.19
N PRO A 172 -15.52 -14.14 -3.52
CA PRO A 172 -15.88 -15.39 -4.19
C PRO A 172 -17.13 -15.20 -5.06
N ASP A 173 -17.14 -15.86 -6.24
CA ASP A 173 -18.35 -15.98 -7.05
C ASP A 173 -19.29 -17.03 -6.44
N GLY A 174 -20.26 -16.55 -5.66
CA GLY A 174 -21.36 -17.34 -5.10
C GLY A 174 -22.13 -18.18 -6.13
N SER A 175 -22.04 -17.92 -7.44
CA SER A 175 -22.66 -18.72 -8.49
C SER A 175 -21.89 -20.01 -8.85
N LYS A 176 -20.57 -20.09 -8.65
CA LYS A 176 -19.73 -21.22 -9.12
C LYS A 176 -19.61 -22.31 -8.06
N LYS A 177 -19.62 -23.59 -8.45
CA LYS A 177 -19.53 -24.70 -7.45
C LYS A 177 -18.11 -25.03 -7.01
N ALA A 178 -17.10 -24.71 -7.81
CA ALA A 178 -15.70 -24.95 -7.49
C ALA A 178 -15.10 -23.85 -6.60
N ALA A 179 -13.87 -24.06 -6.12
CA ALA A 179 -13.16 -23.13 -5.24
C ALA A 179 -12.90 -21.78 -5.93
N SER A 180 -12.93 -20.71 -5.14
CA SER A 180 -12.55 -19.37 -5.60
C SER A 180 -11.08 -19.13 -5.24
N GLU A 181 -10.25 -18.84 -6.24
CA GLU A 181 -8.78 -18.79 -6.12
C GLU A 181 -8.26 -17.42 -6.57
N LEU A 182 -7.46 -16.80 -5.71
CA LEU A 182 -6.83 -15.49 -5.92
C LEU A 182 -5.31 -15.62 -5.79
N TYR A 183 -4.59 -15.36 -6.88
CA TYR A 183 -3.14 -15.49 -6.99
C TYR A 183 -2.41 -14.16 -6.70
N SER A 184 -1.25 -14.24 -6.02
CA SER A 184 -0.53 -13.08 -5.47
C SER A 184 -0.11 -12.05 -6.53
N GLU A 185 0.32 -12.51 -7.71
CA GLU A 185 0.73 -11.64 -8.82
C GLU A 185 -0.33 -10.59 -9.17
N SER A 186 -1.62 -10.97 -9.09
CA SER A 186 -2.76 -10.09 -9.40
C SER A 186 -3.00 -8.97 -8.38
N LEU A 187 -2.31 -8.99 -7.24
CA LEU A 187 -2.34 -7.95 -6.20
C LEU A 187 -1.00 -7.20 -6.08
N PHE A 188 0.12 -7.91 -6.27
CA PHE A 188 1.44 -7.41 -5.87
C PHE A 188 2.35 -6.99 -7.03
N SER A 189 1.99 -7.28 -8.29
CA SER A 189 2.78 -6.93 -9.49
C SER A 189 4.26 -7.29 -9.35
N GLU A 190 4.50 -8.57 -9.07
CA GLU A 190 5.83 -9.09 -8.75
C GLU A 190 6.70 -9.09 -10.02
N ASN A 191 7.86 -8.43 -9.97
CA ASN A 191 8.88 -8.57 -11.01
C ASN A 191 9.40 -10.01 -11.00
N THR A 192 9.17 -10.74 -12.10
CA THR A 192 9.32 -12.21 -12.19
C THR A 192 10.73 -12.75 -11.95
N GLU A 193 11.74 -11.88 -11.86
CA GLU A 193 13.13 -12.26 -11.58
C GLU A 193 13.41 -12.56 -10.10
N SER A 194 12.52 -12.17 -9.16
CA SER A 194 12.72 -12.37 -7.72
C SER A 194 11.74 -13.37 -7.07
N SER A 195 11.37 -14.42 -7.81
CA SER A 195 10.33 -15.43 -7.50
C SER A 195 10.51 -16.28 -6.21
N THR A 196 11.39 -15.88 -5.28
CA THR A 196 11.76 -16.64 -4.08
C THR A 196 11.57 -15.89 -2.75
N ASN A 197 10.97 -14.69 -2.73
CA ASN A 197 10.79 -13.93 -1.49
C ASN A 197 9.33 -13.57 -1.14
N TYR A 198 8.43 -14.56 -1.22
CA TYR A 198 7.07 -14.50 -0.64
C TYR A 198 7.06 -14.46 0.91
N LEU A 199 8.15 -14.08 1.59
CA LEU A 199 8.22 -14.06 3.06
C LEU A 199 7.15 -13.13 3.66
N TYR A 200 6.87 -12.00 2.99
CA TYR A 200 5.84 -11.05 3.39
C TYR A 200 4.40 -11.62 3.28
N LEU A 201 4.19 -12.64 2.44
CA LEU A 201 2.90 -13.34 2.32
C LEU A 201 2.69 -14.45 3.35
N ARG A 202 3.66 -14.77 4.22
CA ARG A 202 3.57 -15.90 5.16
C ARG A 202 2.34 -15.86 6.08
N SER A 203 1.80 -14.68 6.39
CA SER A 203 0.59 -14.51 7.21
C SER A 203 -0.72 -14.78 6.44
N VAL A 204 -0.69 -14.80 5.11
CA VAL A 204 -1.89 -14.88 4.25
C VAL A 204 -1.87 -16.01 3.21
N ALA A 205 -0.69 -16.51 2.83
CA ALA A 205 -0.53 -17.54 1.81
C ALA A 205 -1.20 -18.87 2.19
N ASN A 206 -2.02 -19.41 1.29
CA ASN A 206 -2.83 -20.62 1.43
C ASN A 206 -3.97 -20.52 2.47
N ASN A 207 -4.25 -19.33 3.00
CA ASN A 207 -5.39 -19.09 3.90
C ASN A 207 -6.67 -18.75 3.11
N GLN A 208 -7.80 -18.80 3.80
CA GLN A 208 -9.11 -18.47 3.25
C GLN A 208 -9.69 -17.17 3.84
N PHE A 209 -10.30 -16.35 3.00
CA PHE A 209 -10.79 -15.01 3.34
C PHE A 209 -12.20 -14.77 2.77
N ASP A 210 -13.02 -14.00 3.48
CA ASP A 210 -14.32 -13.54 3.00
C ASP A 210 -14.18 -12.61 1.77
N GLY A 211 -13.06 -11.89 1.68
CA GLY A 211 -12.65 -11.09 0.53
C GLY A 211 -11.32 -10.39 0.74
N VAL A 212 -10.83 -9.73 -0.30
CA VAL A 212 -9.59 -8.94 -0.27
C VAL A 212 -9.84 -7.58 -0.90
N CYS A 213 -9.41 -6.50 -0.23
CA CYS A 213 -9.43 -5.14 -0.77
C CYS A 213 -8.01 -4.73 -1.16
N LEU A 214 -7.79 -4.38 -2.43
CA LEU A 214 -6.55 -3.76 -2.92
C LEU A 214 -6.80 -2.27 -3.12
N TYR A 215 -5.92 -1.44 -2.57
CA TYR A 215 -5.91 0.01 -2.76
C TYR A 215 -4.71 0.41 -3.61
N SER A 216 -4.93 1.29 -4.58
CA SER A 216 -3.91 1.75 -5.52
C SER A 216 -4.08 3.22 -5.83
N SER A 217 -2.99 3.89 -6.20
CA SER A 217 -3.02 5.23 -6.79
C SER A 217 -3.74 5.23 -8.14
N SER A 218 -4.09 6.42 -8.62
CA SER A 218 -4.61 6.64 -9.96
C SER A 218 -3.60 6.30 -11.07
N SER A 219 -2.29 6.36 -10.78
CA SER A 219 -1.20 5.91 -11.65
C SER A 219 -1.03 4.39 -11.68
N GLY A 220 -1.68 3.64 -10.78
CA GLY A 220 -1.66 2.17 -10.73
C GLY A 220 -0.71 1.58 -9.69
N THR A 221 0.05 2.40 -8.96
CA THR A 221 0.88 1.96 -7.83
C THR A 221 -0.02 1.40 -6.73
N GLN A 222 0.09 0.10 -6.47
CA GLN A 222 -0.56 -0.54 -5.31
C GLN A 222 0.05 0.02 -4.01
N LEU A 223 -0.77 0.23 -2.97
CA LEU A 223 -0.35 0.91 -1.73
C LEU A 223 -0.61 0.06 -0.48
N LEU A 224 -1.81 -0.53 -0.41
CA LEU A 224 -2.32 -1.27 0.74
C LEU A 224 -3.18 -2.45 0.25
N VAL A 225 -3.07 -3.59 0.92
CA VAL A 225 -3.95 -4.75 0.73
C VAL A 225 -4.53 -5.17 2.08
N GLU A 226 -5.84 -5.33 2.14
CA GLU A 226 -6.58 -5.79 3.31
C GLU A 226 -7.21 -7.16 3.02
N PHE A 227 -6.80 -8.18 3.75
CA PHE A 227 -7.39 -9.51 3.73
C PHE A 227 -8.42 -9.60 4.85
N VAL A 228 -9.69 -9.78 4.49
CA VAL A 228 -10.82 -9.71 5.42
C VAL A 228 -11.35 -11.11 5.68
N ASP A 229 -11.43 -11.51 6.96
CA ASP A 229 -12.04 -12.77 7.39
C ASP A 229 -12.89 -12.57 8.65
N GLY A 230 -14.22 -12.58 8.50
CA GLY A 230 -15.15 -12.24 9.56
C GLY A 230 -14.87 -10.84 10.11
N GLU A 231 -14.45 -10.76 11.37
CA GLU A 231 -14.10 -9.50 12.04
C GLU A 231 -12.60 -9.16 11.95
N SER A 232 -11.78 -10.10 11.47
CA SER A 232 -10.34 -9.97 11.38
C SER A 232 -9.94 -9.32 10.06
N VAL A 233 -8.97 -8.40 10.12
CA VAL A 233 -8.34 -7.81 8.94
C VAL A 233 -6.83 -7.95 9.06
N THR A 234 -6.22 -8.69 8.15
CA THR A 234 -4.77 -8.75 7.99
C THR A 234 -4.36 -7.75 6.91
N GLN A 235 -3.47 -6.82 7.23
CA GLN A 235 -3.05 -5.77 6.30
C GLN A 235 -1.60 -5.92 5.86
N LEU A 236 -1.38 -5.83 4.54
CA LEU A 236 -0.06 -5.72 3.94
C LEU A 236 0.09 -4.32 3.31
N ARG A 237 1.12 -3.58 3.68
CA ARG A 237 1.43 -2.24 3.15
C ARG A 237 2.68 -2.30 2.28
N ARG A 238 2.69 -1.53 1.19
CA ARG A 238 3.88 -1.30 0.38
C ARG A 238 4.82 -0.28 1.04
N ILE A 239 6.11 -0.57 0.98
CA ILE A 239 7.19 0.33 1.41
C ILE A 239 8.22 0.61 0.30
N GLY A 240 8.32 -0.24 -0.73
CA GLY A 240 9.21 -0.06 -1.87
C GLY A 240 8.49 0.31 -3.16
N THR A 241 9.20 1.02 -4.05
CA THR A 241 8.72 1.45 -5.37
C THR A 241 8.33 0.29 -6.29
N SER A 242 7.78 0.56 -7.48
CA SER A 242 7.37 -0.49 -8.43
C SER A 242 8.50 -1.42 -8.87
N GLU A 243 9.70 -0.88 -9.08
CA GLU A 243 10.89 -1.66 -9.45
C GLU A 243 11.44 -2.46 -8.26
N LYS A 244 11.30 -1.93 -7.05
CA LYS A 244 11.79 -2.48 -5.77
C LYS A 244 10.62 -2.96 -4.88
N SER A 245 9.64 -3.63 -5.48
CA SER A 245 8.34 -3.91 -4.86
C SER A 245 8.43 -4.70 -3.55
N GLN A 246 8.40 -3.97 -2.43
CA GLN A 246 8.53 -4.54 -1.09
C GLN A 246 7.32 -4.21 -0.22
N TRP A 247 6.89 -5.21 0.53
CA TRP A 247 5.67 -5.19 1.33
C TRP A 247 5.97 -5.66 2.75
N ILE A 248 5.26 -5.08 3.72
CA ILE A 248 5.33 -5.44 5.13
C ILE A 248 3.95 -5.84 5.66
N HIS A 249 3.93 -6.81 6.56
CA HIS A 249 2.76 -7.12 7.37
C HIS A 249 2.65 -6.13 8.52
N LEU A 250 1.48 -5.52 8.70
CA LEU A 250 1.24 -4.55 9.76
C LEU A 250 0.82 -5.26 11.05
N GLU A 251 1.73 -5.34 12.03
CA GLU A 251 1.44 -5.87 13.38
C GLU A 251 0.28 -5.15 14.08
N LYS A 252 0.11 -3.87 13.77
CA LYS A 252 -1.02 -3.03 14.19
C LYS A 252 -1.74 -2.54 12.92
N PRO A 253 -2.88 -3.14 12.55
CA PRO A 253 -3.66 -2.68 11.41
C PRO A 253 -4.05 -1.21 11.51
N LEU A 254 -3.93 -0.50 10.38
CA LEU A 254 -4.41 0.85 10.17
C LEU A 254 -5.94 0.84 10.24
N THR A 255 -6.49 1.60 11.18
CA THR A 255 -7.94 1.78 11.33
C THR A 255 -8.36 3.13 10.78
N TYR A 256 -9.53 3.17 10.14
CA TYR A 256 -10.15 4.37 9.58
C TYR A 256 -11.67 4.30 9.79
N LYS A 257 -12.29 5.45 10.06
CA LYS A 257 -13.75 5.55 10.30
C LYS A 257 -14.52 5.86 9.02
N ASN A 258 -13.89 6.38 7.98
CA ASN A 258 -14.56 6.83 6.76
C ASN A 258 -13.58 6.95 5.58
N ASP A 259 -14.11 7.13 4.38
CA ASP A 259 -13.35 7.20 3.13
C ASP A 259 -12.36 8.38 3.08
N ASN A 260 -12.65 9.50 3.78
CA ASN A 260 -11.72 10.65 3.84
C ASN A 260 -10.52 10.36 4.76
N GLU A 261 -10.74 9.60 5.84
CA GLU A 261 -9.66 9.10 6.68
C GLU A 261 -8.79 8.15 5.88
N LEU A 262 -9.40 7.16 5.20
CA LEU A 262 -8.71 6.24 4.29
C LEU A 262 -7.95 6.97 3.17
N GLU A 263 -8.50 8.01 2.55
CA GLU A 263 -7.81 8.85 1.56
C GLU A 263 -6.48 9.37 2.14
N ARG A 264 -6.49 9.94 3.35
CA ARG A 264 -5.26 10.42 4.02
C ARG A 264 -4.26 9.31 4.34
N ILE A 265 -4.73 8.10 4.66
CA ILE A 265 -3.83 6.94 4.84
C ILE A 265 -3.12 6.63 3.53
N LEU A 266 -3.85 6.62 2.41
CA LEU A 266 -3.29 6.32 1.10
C LEU A 266 -2.34 7.43 0.62
N GLU A 267 -2.69 8.71 0.83
CA GLU A 267 -1.79 9.85 0.59
C GLU A 267 -0.51 9.78 1.43
N TYR A 268 -0.59 9.36 2.70
CA TYR A 268 0.57 9.16 3.56
C TYR A 268 1.49 8.05 3.02
N ILE A 269 0.91 6.92 2.58
CA ILE A 269 1.67 5.80 2.01
C ILE A 269 2.33 6.21 0.69
N GLU A 270 1.58 6.84 -0.21
CA GLU A 270 2.06 7.34 -1.50
C GLU A 270 3.20 8.35 -1.32
N PHE A 271 3.04 9.33 -0.42
CA PHE A 271 4.11 10.27 -0.08
C PHE A 271 5.38 9.56 0.40
N CYS A 272 5.28 8.54 1.26
CA CYS A 272 6.44 7.75 1.70
C CYS A 272 7.12 6.97 0.55
N LEU A 273 6.37 6.54 -0.47
CA LEU A 273 6.93 5.84 -1.63
C LEU A 273 7.60 6.79 -2.64
N ASP A 274 7.10 8.03 -2.74
CA ASP A 274 7.65 9.07 -3.61
C ASP A 274 8.86 9.79 -2.99
N ASN A 275 9.14 9.59 -1.69
CA ASN A 275 10.24 10.24 -0.97
C ASN A 275 11.29 9.24 -0.47
N LYS A 276 12.56 9.56 -0.72
CA LYS A 276 13.73 8.78 -0.31
C LYS A 276 14.75 9.66 0.39
N ILE A 277 15.50 9.08 1.32
CA ILE A 277 16.64 9.74 1.98
C ILE A 277 17.89 9.36 1.19
N VAL A 278 18.61 10.33 0.65
CA VAL A 278 19.90 10.08 -0.01
C VAL A 278 21.00 10.13 1.04
N VAL A 279 21.81 9.07 1.13
CA VAL A 279 22.94 8.97 2.06
C VAL A 279 24.22 8.85 1.26
N LYS A 280 25.16 9.77 1.51
CA LYS A 280 26.50 9.79 0.89
C LYS A 280 27.50 9.15 1.85
N LEU A 281 27.90 7.92 1.55
CA LEU A 281 28.74 7.12 2.43
C LEU A 281 30.18 7.65 2.52
N ASP A 282 30.61 8.44 1.56
CA ASP A 282 31.89 9.13 1.47
C ASP A 282 31.95 10.45 2.26
N GLN A 283 30.80 11.01 2.65
CA GLN A 283 30.72 12.28 3.39
C GLN A 283 31.22 12.12 4.83
N GLN A 284 32.12 13.02 5.25
CA GLN A 284 32.81 13.00 6.56
C GLN A 284 32.70 14.35 7.31
N SER A 285 31.90 15.30 6.79
CA SER A 285 31.69 16.62 7.38
C SER A 285 30.41 17.26 6.86
N ASP A 286 30.03 18.41 7.43
CA ASP A 286 28.91 19.24 6.99
C ASP A 286 29.24 19.90 5.64
N ASN A 287 29.04 19.14 4.56
CA ASN A 287 28.97 19.59 3.18
C ASN A 287 28.50 18.42 2.31
N THR A 288 27.29 18.49 1.77
CA THR A 288 27.06 18.41 0.31
C THR A 288 25.59 18.73 -0.02
N ASP A 289 25.38 19.27 -1.23
CA ASP A 289 24.06 19.45 -1.82
C ASP A 289 23.35 18.09 -2.01
N ILE A 290 22.11 17.97 -1.52
CA ILE A 290 21.25 16.80 -1.75
C ILE A 290 20.08 17.23 -2.63
N HIS A 291 20.05 16.72 -3.86
CA HIS A 291 18.89 16.84 -4.74
C HIS A 291 17.79 15.86 -4.32
N VAL A 292 16.61 16.39 -3.97
CA VAL A 292 15.38 15.60 -4.04
C VAL A 292 15.08 15.35 -5.51
N VAL A 293 15.28 14.10 -5.95
CA VAL A 293 14.93 13.69 -7.31
C VAL A 293 13.41 13.54 -7.39
N GLU A 294 12.71 14.60 -7.82
CA GLU A 294 11.34 14.47 -8.32
C GLU A 294 11.29 13.38 -9.38
N SER A 295 10.36 12.41 -9.22
CA SER A 295 10.17 11.34 -10.17
C SER A 295 9.72 11.91 -11.52
N ILE A 296 10.54 11.69 -12.55
CA ILE A 296 10.41 12.39 -13.83
C ILE A 296 9.15 11.95 -14.58
N THR A 297 8.12 12.81 -14.60
CA THR A 297 7.20 12.93 -15.76
C THR A 297 6.78 14.39 -15.99
N SER A 298 7.60 15.11 -16.77
CA SER A 298 7.25 16.28 -17.60
C SER A 298 6.20 17.30 -17.09
N ALA A 299 6.66 18.39 -16.45
CA ALA A 299 6.50 19.76 -16.98
C ALA A 299 7.02 20.82 -15.99
N THR A 300 8.16 21.47 -16.31
CA THR A 300 8.75 22.62 -15.57
C THR A 300 8.92 22.42 -14.05
N PRO A 301 10.10 21.97 -13.58
CA PRO A 301 10.42 21.95 -12.16
C PRO A 301 10.32 23.35 -11.54
N LYS A 302 9.73 23.45 -10.35
CA LYS A 302 9.97 24.60 -9.48
C LYS A 302 11.37 24.47 -8.87
N PRO A 303 12.06 25.56 -8.52
CA PRO A 303 13.32 25.46 -7.81
C PRO A 303 13.07 24.81 -6.44
N ILE A 304 13.75 23.69 -6.19
CA ILE A 304 13.74 22.97 -4.92
C ILE A 304 14.91 23.48 -4.09
N THR A 305 14.70 23.69 -2.78
CA THR A 305 15.76 24.02 -1.84
C THR A 305 16.56 22.76 -1.52
N GLU A 306 17.87 22.76 -1.82
CA GLU A 306 18.80 21.76 -1.30
C GLU A 306 18.89 21.89 0.22
N ASN A 307 18.90 20.76 0.94
CA ASN A 307 19.05 20.76 2.39
C ASN A 307 20.05 19.68 2.82
N GLU A 308 20.82 20.01 3.83
CA GLU A 308 21.97 19.24 4.30
C GLU A 308 21.54 18.13 5.29
N MET A 309 22.29 17.03 5.32
CA MET A 309 22.23 16.03 6.38
C MET A 309 23.48 16.15 7.24
N SER A 310 23.29 16.33 8.55
CA SER A 310 24.38 16.39 9.52
C SER A 310 25.17 15.08 9.58
N VAL A 311 26.50 15.18 9.54
CA VAL A 311 27.40 14.03 9.67
C VAL A 311 28.36 14.28 10.82
N THR A 312 28.25 13.45 11.86
CA THR A 312 29.04 13.61 13.09
C THR A 312 30.13 12.55 13.21
N LYS A 313 31.33 12.96 13.64
CA LYS A 313 32.45 12.04 13.87
C LYS A 313 32.22 11.28 15.20
N GLY A 314 31.95 9.99 15.11
CA GLY A 314 31.62 9.11 16.23
C GLY A 314 30.51 8.11 15.91
N CYS A 315 30.41 7.08 16.75
CA CYS A 315 29.34 6.07 16.76
C CYS A 315 28.61 6.13 18.12
N ASP A 316 27.37 5.64 18.20
CA ASP A 316 26.53 5.69 19.41
C ASP A 316 26.94 4.65 20.48
N GLY A 317 28.10 4.83 21.11
CA GLY A 317 28.52 4.07 22.29
C GLY A 317 30.02 3.75 22.33
N GLU A 318 30.57 3.56 23.54
CA GLU A 318 31.99 3.23 23.75
C GLU A 318 32.40 1.87 23.16
N SER A 319 31.45 0.96 22.90
CA SER A 319 31.71 -0.36 22.30
C SER A 319 32.02 -0.34 20.81
N ASP A 320 31.68 0.75 20.12
CA ASP A 320 31.63 0.80 18.65
C ASP A 320 32.85 1.53 18.05
N ILE A 321 33.76 1.99 18.92
CA ILE A 321 35.07 2.55 18.59
C ILE A 321 36.03 1.40 18.23
N VAL A 322 36.19 1.16 16.94
CA VAL A 322 37.14 0.15 16.44
C VAL A 322 38.53 0.78 16.28
N GLU A 323 39.47 0.41 17.14
CA GLU A 323 40.87 0.86 17.06
C GLU A 323 41.47 0.64 15.66
N GLY A 324 42.04 1.71 15.08
CA GLY A 324 42.57 1.74 13.71
C GLY A 324 41.58 2.28 12.67
N TYR A 325 40.36 2.59 13.06
CA TYR A 325 39.28 3.06 12.20
C TYR A 325 38.57 4.29 12.80
N VAL A 326 37.94 5.08 11.93
CA VAL A 326 37.10 6.23 12.31
C VAL A 326 35.67 5.94 11.86
N CYS A 327 34.71 6.18 12.75
CA CYS A 327 33.28 6.10 12.47
C CYS A 327 32.69 7.51 12.26
N TYR A 328 31.78 7.64 11.30
CA TYR A 328 30.90 8.80 11.14
C TYR A 328 29.42 8.35 11.19
N SER A 329 28.58 9.14 11.84
CA SER A 329 27.14 8.91 12.02
C SER A 329 26.34 9.91 11.18
N HIS A 330 25.48 9.40 10.30
CA HIS A 330 24.57 10.15 9.44
C HIS A 330 23.21 10.31 10.12
N ASP A 331 22.81 11.54 10.47
CA ASP A 331 21.58 11.78 11.24
C ASP A 331 20.31 11.75 10.37
N LEU A 332 19.83 10.52 10.12
CA LEU A 332 18.57 10.24 9.43
C LEU A 332 17.35 10.85 10.16
N LYS A 333 17.46 11.01 11.48
CA LYS A 333 16.38 11.49 12.34
C LYS A 333 16.22 13.00 12.25
N GLU A 334 17.32 13.75 12.23
CA GLU A 334 17.32 15.18 11.93
C GLU A 334 16.74 15.44 10.55
N TYR A 335 17.25 14.76 9.51
CA TYR A 335 16.73 14.87 8.15
C TYR A 335 15.20 14.65 8.10
N TYR A 336 14.71 13.57 8.72
CA TYR A 336 13.27 13.32 8.83
C TYR A 336 12.52 14.44 9.56
N ASN A 337 13.05 14.91 10.70
CA ASN A 337 12.40 15.95 11.50
C ASN A 337 12.27 17.29 10.76
N VAL A 338 13.27 17.67 9.95
CA VAL A 338 13.28 18.94 9.23
C VAL A 338 12.50 18.86 7.92
N HIS A 339 12.68 17.82 7.11
CA HIS A 339 12.16 17.80 5.72
C HIS A 339 10.87 17.02 5.53
N VAL A 340 10.66 15.95 6.28
CA VAL A 340 9.57 14.99 6.02
C VAL A 340 8.42 15.13 7.02
N LYS A 341 8.76 15.29 8.31
CA LYS A 341 7.82 15.26 9.43
C LYS A 341 6.74 16.34 9.34
N GLY A 342 7.03 17.52 8.79
CA GLY A 342 6.06 18.58 8.56
C GLY A 342 4.90 18.11 7.70
N THR A 343 5.19 17.72 6.45
CA THR A 343 4.21 17.23 5.48
C THR A 343 3.47 15.99 6.00
N LEU A 344 4.17 15.05 6.63
CA LEU A 344 3.54 13.87 7.21
C LEU A 344 2.65 14.18 8.43
N ASN A 345 2.88 15.28 9.15
CA ASN A 345 1.98 15.75 10.21
C ASN A 345 0.68 16.33 9.62
N ASP A 346 0.76 17.07 8.52
CA ASP A 346 -0.41 17.68 7.87
C ASP A 346 -1.37 16.63 7.29
N LEU A 347 -0.84 15.49 6.85
CA LEU A 347 -1.61 14.32 6.42
C LEU A 347 -2.26 13.54 7.58
N ARG A 348 -1.93 13.82 8.85
CA ARG A 348 -2.52 13.07 9.99
C ARG A 348 -4.01 13.33 10.14
N ILE A 349 -4.70 12.31 10.64
CA ILE A 349 -6.09 12.39 11.06
C ILE A 349 -6.11 12.95 12.49
N GLY A 350 -6.73 14.11 12.68
CA GLY A 350 -6.85 14.74 14.00
C GLY A 350 -7.92 14.06 14.86
N GLY A 351 -7.56 13.62 16.06
CA GLY A 351 -8.54 13.14 17.05
C GLY A 351 -7.94 12.22 18.11
N GLU A 352 -7.27 11.15 17.70
CA GLU A 352 -6.70 10.12 18.59
C GLU A 352 -5.63 9.31 17.84
N SER A 353 -4.49 9.05 18.49
CA SER A 353 -3.46 8.01 18.25
C SER A 353 -3.02 7.61 16.82
N PHE A 354 -3.52 8.25 15.76
CA PHE A 354 -3.27 7.85 14.38
C PHE A 354 -1.89 8.35 13.91
N LYS A 355 -0.91 7.44 13.99
CA LYS A 355 0.41 7.56 13.36
C LYS A 355 0.69 6.27 12.61
N PRO A 356 0.53 6.22 11.28
CA PRO A 356 1.17 5.20 10.48
C PRO A 356 2.68 5.33 10.69
N ASP A 357 3.37 4.21 10.78
CA ASP A 357 4.84 4.18 10.75
C ASP A 357 5.31 4.79 9.42
N ALA A 358 6.30 5.69 9.44
CA ALA A 358 6.97 6.11 8.21
C ALA A 358 7.96 5.02 7.77
N TYR A 359 8.10 4.84 6.46
CA TYR A 359 9.11 3.99 5.83
C TYR A 359 9.58 4.74 4.59
N LEU A 360 10.84 5.17 4.59
CA LEU A 360 11.46 5.94 3.50
C LEU A 360 12.62 5.15 2.93
N GLU A 361 12.73 5.00 1.61
CA GLU A 361 13.86 4.30 0.99
C GLU A 361 15.19 5.02 1.31
N LEU A 362 16.22 4.28 1.71
CA LEU A 362 17.59 4.78 1.82
C LEU A 362 18.32 4.57 0.48
N ALA A 363 18.57 5.67 -0.24
CA ALA A 363 19.31 5.68 -1.48
C ALA A 363 20.79 5.98 -1.20
N LEU A 364 21.62 4.94 -1.18
CA LEU A 364 23.05 5.05 -0.86
C LEU A 364 23.88 5.48 -2.09
N THR A 365 24.89 6.31 -1.85
CA THR A 365 25.80 6.84 -2.88
C THR A 365 27.25 7.01 -2.41
N ILE A 366 28.20 6.95 -3.35
CA ILE A 366 29.63 7.36 -3.22
C ILE A 366 30.01 8.08 -4.52
N ASP A 367 30.67 9.24 -4.44
CA ASP A 367 30.98 10.10 -5.59
C ASP A 367 29.74 10.39 -6.48
N ASN A 368 28.56 10.49 -5.83
CA ASN A 368 27.23 10.58 -6.46
C ASN A 368 26.80 9.38 -7.33
N ASN A 369 27.56 8.28 -7.37
CA ASN A 369 27.15 7.02 -8.00
C ASN A 369 26.24 6.24 -7.05
N HIS A 370 25.20 5.57 -7.57
CA HIS A 370 24.29 4.77 -6.75
C HIS A 370 24.90 3.42 -6.38
N ILE A 371 24.80 3.07 -5.10
CA ILE A 371 25.21 1.77 -4.58
C ILE A 371 24.03 0.81 -4.55
N TYR A 372 24.21 -0.35 -5.16
CA TYR A 372 23.30 -1.50 -5.06
C TYR A 372 23.80 -2.44 -3.97
N LEU A 373 22.89 -2.82 -3.08
CA LEU A 373 23.14 -3.78 -2.01
C LEU A 373 22.71 -5.17 -2.43
N PHE A 374 23.44 -6.19 -1.96
CA PHE A 374 23.08 -7.59 -2.11
C PHE A 374 23.29 -8.36 -0.81
N ASP A 375 22.63 -9.51 -0.70
CA ASP A 375 22.80 -10.46 0.39
C ASP A 375 24.23 -11.01 0.51
N GLU A 376 24.49 -11.80 1.55
CA GLU A 376 25.80 -12.45 1.80
C GLU A 376 26.29 -13.34 0.65
N THR A 377 25.41 -13.69 -0.29
CA THR A 377 25.71 -14.53 -1.46
C THR A 377 26.00 -13.72 -2.73
N GLY A 378 25.64 -12.44 -2.76
CA GLY A 378 25.75 -11.56 -3.94
C GLY A 378 24.69 -11.81 -5.01
N TYR A 379 23.70 -12.69 -4.78
CA TYR A 379 22.70 -13.06 -5.79
C TYR A 379 21.33 -12.39 -5.60
N ARG A 380 21.04 -11.84 -4.42
CA ARG A 380 19.75 -11.18 -4.14
C ARG A 380 19.97 -9.74 -3.77
N SER A 381 19.33 -8.83 -4.49
CA SER A 381 19.36 -7.41 -4.13
C SER A 381 18.64 -7.15 -2.81
N GLU A 382 19.21 -6.25 -2.00
CA GLU A 382 18.66 -5.79 -0.74
C GLU A 382 18.31 -4.31 -0.82
N PHE A 383 17.30 -3.89 -0.06
CA PHE A 383 16.81 -2.51 -0.02
C PHE A 383 16.62 -2.09 1.44
N LEU A 384 17.16 -0.93 1.79
CA LEU A 384 17.09 -0.36 3.13
C LEU A 384 16.00 0.70 3.19
N TYR A 385 15.30 0.73 4.33
CA TYR A 385 14.25 1.70 4.62
C TYR A 385 14.47 2.24 6.02
N TYR A 386 14.13 3.52 6.20
CA TYR A 386 14.20 4.21 7.47
C TYR A 386 12.81 4.42 8.08
N ASN A 387 12.65 3.94 9.31
CA ASN A 387 11.52 4.18 10.19
C ASN A 387 11.94 5.06 11.39
N PRO A 388 11.52 6.33 11.45
CA PRO A 388 11.97 7.30 12.46
C PRO A 388 11.50 7.04 13.89
N ASP A 389 10.55 6.12 14.07
CA ASP A 389 10.02 5.72 15.39
C ASP A 389 10.71 4.44 15.92
N LYS A 390 11.55 3.77 15.12
CA LYS A 390 12.21 2.49 15.46
C LYS A 390 13.72 2.50 15.22
N ASP A 391 14.14 3.02 14.07
CA ASP A 391 15.48 2.83 13.52
C ASP A 391 16.45 3.91 14.02
N LYS A 392 17.73 3.55 14.08
CA LYS A 392 18.84 4.44 14.46
C LYS A 392 19.45 5.13 13.23
N ASN A 393 20.48 5.94 13.48
CA ASN A 393 21.33 6.52 12.45
C ASN A 393 22.12 5.42 11.70
N LEU A 394 22.60 5.78 10.51
CA LEU A 394 23.52 4.94 9.72
C LEU A 394 24.96 5.34 10.06
N TYR A 395 25.84 4.35 10.21
CA TYR A 395 27.25 4.57 10.56
C TYR A 395 28.17 4.12 9.43
N VAL A 396 29.20 4.90 9.12
CA VAL A 396 30.19 4.56 8.09
C VAL A 396 31.60 4.59 8.68
N TYR A 397 32.37 3.54 8.36
CA TYR A 397 33.72 3.32 8.85
C TYR A 397 34.77 3.57 7.78
N PHE A 398 35.81 4.30 8.16
CA PHE A 398 36.96 4.68 7.34
C PHE A 398 38.26 4.27 8.03
N LEU A 399 39.35 4.15 7.28
CA LEU A 399 40.67 3.90 7.85
C LEU A 399 41.17 5.12 8.64
N GLN A 400 41.71 4.92 9.85
CA GLN A 400 42.28 6.01 10.63
C GLN A 400 43.64 6.45 10.06
N SER A 401 43.68 7.60 9.39
CA SER A 401 44.88 8.22 8.84
C SER A 401 45.57 9.13 9.87
N ASN A 402 46.90 9.07 9.95
CA ASN A 402 47.72 9.88 10.87
C ASN A 402 48.01 11.30 10.35
N GLY A 403 47.02 11.98 9.76
CA GLY A 403 47.13 13.42 9.44
C GLY A 403 46.40 13.93 8.20
N GLU A 404 45.89 13.05 7.32
CA GLU A 404 45.14 13.46 6.12
C GLU A 404 43.78 12.75 6.10
N GLU A 405 42.70 13.49 6.36
CA GLU A 405 41.31 12.99 6.35
C GLU A 405 40.68 13.07 4.93
N HIS A 406 41.31 13.75 3.98
CA HIS A 406 40.81 13.88 2.61
C HIS A 406 41.07 12.61 1.77
N GLY A 407 40.04 12.12 1.08
CA GLY A 407 40.15 11.00 0.14
C GLY A 407 40.06 9.60 0.74
N LEU A 408 39.71 9.47 2.03
CA LEU A 408 39.45 8.18 2.66
C LEU A 408 38.20 7.52 2.07
N LYS A 409 38.36 6.31 1.51
CA LYS A 409 37.23 5.52 1.03
C LYS A 409 36.46 4.89 2.19
N PRO A 410 35.11 4.88 2.16
CA PRO A 410 34.34 4.11 3.13
C PRO A 410 34.61 2.61 2.95
N LEU A 411 34.90 1.92 4.05
CA LEU A 411 35.27 0.50 4.07
C LEU A 411 34.07 -0.40 4.39
N LEU A 412 33.18 0.10 5.24
CA LEU A 412 32.03 -0.62 5.77
C LEU A 412 30.98 0.40 6.22
N PHE A 413 29.70 0.11 6.04
CA PHE A 413 28.63 0.82 6.74
C PHE A 413 27.78 -0.14 7.57
N TYR A 414 27.17 0.37 8.62
CA TYR A 414 26.35 -0.38 9.56
C TYR A 414 24.98 0.30 9.75
N TYR A 415 23.91 -0.49 9.66
CA TYR A 415 22.54 -0.03 9.79
C TYR A 415 21.64 -1.17 10.30
N GLU A 416 20.80 -0.88 11.31
CA GLU A 416 19.82 -1.83 11.88
C GLU A 416 20.32 -3.27 12.06
N GLY A 417 21.43 -3.43 12.79
CA GLY A 417 22.00 -4.74 13.11
C GLY A 417 22.89 -5.35 12.03
N GLN A 418 22.96 -4.75 10.84
CA GLN A 418 23.58 -5.32 9.65
C GLN A 418 24.76 -4.47 9.18
N ALA A 419 25.86 -5.14 8.83
CA ALA A 419 27.03 -4.52 8.23
C ALA A 419 27.08 -4.81 6.74
N TYR A 420 27.59 -3.86 5.96
CA TYR A 420 27.74 -3.97 4.52
C TYR A 420 29.14 -3.54 4.12
N LYS A 421 29.77 -4.27 3.19
CA LYS A 421 31.11 -3.97 2.68
C LYS A 421 31.15 -4.00 1.15
N PRO A 422 32.13 -3.36 0.49
CA PRO A 422 32.36 -3.52 -0.94
C PRO A 422 32.46 -4.99 -1.35
N SER A 423 31.88 -5.35 -2.49
CA SER A 423 32.01 -6.71 -3.05
C SER A 423 33.47 -7.03 -3.42
N ASN A 424 34.18 -6.05 -3.97
CA ASN A 424 35.62 -6.04 -4.23
C ASN A 424 36.12 -4.59 -4.41
N PHE A 425 37.44 -4.40 -4.60
CA PHE A 425 38.05 -3.07 -4.74
C PHE A 425 37.60 -2.29 -6.01
N ARG A 426 37.29 -2.98 -7.11
CA ARG A 426 36.90 -2.35 -8.38
C ARG A 426 35.46 -1.85 -8.35
N ASP A 427 34.58 -2.64 -7.74
CA ASP A 427 33.15 -2.37 -7.66
C ASP A 427 32.75 -1.50 -6.45
N HIS A 428 33.74 -0.95 -5.75
CA HIS A 428 33.61 -0.14 -4.53
C HIS A 428 32.55 0.98 -4.61
N HIS A 429 32.31 1.57 -5.78
CA HIS A 429 31.34 2.67 -5.96
C HIS A 429 29.94 2.19 -6.37
N ASN A 430 29.76 0.88 -6.62
CA ASN A 430 28.57 0.32 -7.25
C ASN A 430 27.93 -0.84 -6.47
N TYR A 431 28.73 -1.79 -5.94
CA TYR A 431 28.20 -3.07 -5.43
C TYR A 431 28.74 -3.40 -4.04
N TRP A 432 27.82 -3.53 -3.08
CA TRP A 432 28.11 -3.82 -1.68
C TRP A 432 27.32 -5.05 -1.21
N LEU A 433 27.94 -5.86 -0.35
CA LEU A 433 27.42 -7.13 0.16
C LEU A 433 27.13 -7.04 1.65
N ASN A 434 26.00 -7.61 2.07
CA ASN A 434 25.66 -7.84 3.47
C ASN A 434 26.70 -8.77 4.13
N VAL A 435 27.06 -8.47 5.38
CA VAL A 435 28.03 -9.22 6.17
C VAL A 435 27.35 -9.76 7.42
N ASN A 436 27.25 -11.08 7.47
CA ASN A 436 26.66 -11.78 8.61
C ASN A 436 27.59 -11.77 9.83
N LEU A 437 27.32 -10.85 10.77
CA LEU A 437 28.00 -10.74 12.05
C LEU A 437 27.51 -11.78 13.09
N ASN A 438 26.39 -12.47 12.83
CA ASN A 438 25.70 -13.36 13.78
C ASN A 438 25.64 -14.82 13.27
N SER A 439 26.75 -15.54 13.38
CA SER A 439 26.85 -16.92 12.90
C SER A 439 26.01 -17.93 13.71
N VAL A 440 24.79 -18.25 13.25
CA VAL A 440 24.03 -19.45 13.67
C VAL A 440 24.16 -20.53 12.59
N GLY A 441 25.27 -21.27 12.63
CA GLY A 441 25.57 -22.29 11.63
C GLY A 441 24.62 -23.49 11.66
N LYS A 442 23.91 -23.75 10.55
CA LYS A 442 23.30 -25.05 10.27
C LYS A 442 24.27 -25.90 9.44
N GLY A 443 25.02 -26.78 10.12
CA GLY A 443 25.70 -27.91 9.48
C GLY A 443 27.20 -28.02 9.76
N GLY A 444 27.56 -28.88 10.72
CA GLY A 444 28.83 -29.65 10.73
C GLY A 444 30.15 -28.93 11.01
N VAL A 445 30.34 -27.70 10.53
CA VAL A 445 31.56 -26.90 10.73
C VAL A 445 31.13 -25.57 11.32
N ILE A 446 31.59 -25.26 12.53
CA ILE A 446 31.27 -24.01 13.23
C ILE A 446 32.03 -22.87 12.54
N PRO A 447 31.36 -21.91 11.87
CA PRO A 447 32.01 -20.67 11.48
C PRO A 447 32.33 -19.90 12.76
N LYS A 448 33.53 -19.34 12.88
CA LYS A 448 33.79 -18.38 13.96
C LYS A 448 32.90 -17.14 13.73
N PRO A 449 32.26 -16.58 14.76
CA PRO A 449 31.62 -15.28 14.64
C PRO A 449 32.70 -14.25 14.27
N LYS A 450 32.48 -13.50 13.19
CA LYS A 450 33.32 -12.35 12.85
C LYS A 450 32.85 -11.17 13.68
N ASN A 451 33.76 -10.55 14.44
CA ASN A 451 33.48 -9.25 15.03
C ASN A 451 33.67 -8.13 13.97
N LEU A 452 33.22 -6.91 14.27
CA LEU A 452 33.27 -5.80 13.32
C LEU A 452 34.71 -5.42 12.90
N LYS A 453 35.69 -5.55 13.81
CA LYS A 453 37.11 -5.33 13.54
C LYS A 453 37.66 -6.36 12.56
N ASP A 454 37.31 -7.64 12.72
CA ASP A 454 37.75 -8.71 11.80
C ASP A 454 37.32 -8.43 10.35
N VAL A 455 36.11 -7.88 10.16
CA VAL A 455 35.58 -7.52 8.83
C VAL A 455 36.29 -6.29 8.27
N LEU A 456 36.53 -5.26 9.10
CA LEU A 456 37.26 -4.05 8.71
C LEU A 456 38.71 -4.38 8.30
N ASP A 457 39.40 -5.21 9.09
CA ASP A 457 40.76 -5.67 8.82
C ASP A 457 40.82 -6.53 7.53
N GLU A 458 39.83 -7.38 7.26
CA GLU A 458 39.70 -8.14 6.01
C GLU A 458 39.56 -7.22 4.78
N VAL A 459 38.64 -6.23 4.85
CA VAL A 459 38.43 -5.26 3.76
C VAL A 459 39.71 -4.47 3.52
N ARG A 460 40.34 -3.97 4.60
CA ARG A 460 41.60 -3.23 4.53
C ARG A 460 42.70 -4.05 3.83
N LEU A 461 42.96 -5.27 4.30
CA LEU A 461 44.00 -6.14 3.72
C LEU A 461 43.76 -6.43 2.24
N SER A 462 42.50 -6.65 1.83
CA SER A 462 42.15 -6.85 0.42
C SER A 462 42.46 -5.63 -0.45
N SER A 463 42.22 -4.41 0.08
CA SER A 463 42.53 -3.16 -0.63
C SER A 463 44.03 -2.90 -0.74
N GLU A 464 44.83 -3.33 0.24
CA GLU A 464 46.30 -3.23 0.22
C GLU A 464 46.93 -4.25 -0.76
N THR A 465 46.32 -5.43 -0.96
CA THR A 465 46.87 -6.45 -1.88
C THR A 465 46.62 -6.11 -3.36
N ASP A 466 45.44 -5.62 -3.72
CA ASP A 466 45.11 -5.27 -5.11
C ASP A 466 45.93 -4.08 -5.64
N GLN A 467 46.39 -3.17 -4.77
CA GLN A 467 47.29 -2.07 -5.14
C GLN A 467 48.75 -2.52 -5.39
N SER A 468 49.14 -3.70 -4.88
CA SER A 468 50.50 -4.25 -5.02
C SER A 468 50.74 -4.98 -6.34
N SER A 469 49.67 -5.41 -7.04
CA SER A 469 49.79 -6.19 -8.28
C SER A 469 50.04 -5.30 -9.51
N THR A 470 51.31 -5.17 -9.89
CA THR A 470 51.73 -4.61 -11.20
C THR A 470 51.60 -5.59 -12.38
N VAL A 471 51.06 -6.80 -12.15
CA VAL A 471 50.81 -7.81 -13.18
C VAL A 471 49.35 -7.70 -13.66
N PRO A 472 49.08 -7.57 -14.98
CA PRO A 472 47.71 -7.56 -15.48
C PRO A 472 47.05 -8.92 -15.23
N PRO A 473 45.86 -8.97 -14.62
CA PRO A 473 45.20 -10.24 -14.34
C PRO A 473 44.71 -10.86 -15.65
N THR A 474 45.11 -12.12 -15.86
CA THR A 474 44.55 -12.98 -16.91
C THR A 474 43.03 -12.98 -16.79
N GLN A 475 42.31 -12.79 -17.90
CA GLN A 475 40.85 -12.93 -17.91
C GLN A 475 40.46 -14.26 -17.30
N GLN A 476 39.67 -14.24 -16.21
CA GLN A 476 38.93 -15.42 -15.79
C GLN A 476 37.88 -15.69 -16.87
N THR A 477 38.19 -16.59 -17.80
CA THR A 477 37.19 -17.18 -18.66
C THR A 477 36.19 -17.94 -17.79
N PHE A 478 34.95 -17.44 -17.71
CA PHE A 478 33.84 -18.21 -17.18
C PHE A 478 33.84 -19.61 -17.83
N PRO A 479 33.65 -20.70 -17.07
CA PRO A 479 33.63 -22.04 -17.64
C PRO A 479 32.45 -22.15 -18.60
N THR A 480 32.74 -22.14 -19.90
CA THR A 480 31.74 -22.41 -20.93
C THR A 480 31.26 -23.84 -20.74
N VAL A 481 30.03 -24.00 -20.25
CA VAL A 481 29.40 -25.30 -20.11
C VAL A 481 29.22 -25.88 -21.51
N LYS A 482 30.12 -26.79 -21.90
CA LYS A 482 29.95 -27.60 -23.11
C LYS A 482 28.71 -28.49 -22.91
N PRO A 483 27.73 -28.47 -23.83
CA PRO A 483 26.67 -29.47 -23.82
C PRO A 483 27.29 -30.85 -24.05
N THR A 484 27.19 -31.74 -23.06
CA THR A 484 27.65 -33.11 -23.19
C THR A 484 26.78 -33.84 -24.20
N LYS A 485 27.37 -34.31 -25.30
CA LYS A 485 26.69 -35.21 -26.25
C LYS A 485 26.72 -36.64 -25.71
N ASP A 486 25.56 -37.12 -25.30
CA ASP A 486 25.10 -38.51 -25.40
C ASP A 486 23.56 -38.46 -25.40
N GLY A 487 22.79 -39.17 -26.23
CA GLY A 487 23.16 -40.09 -27.31
C GLY A 487 21.94 -40.97 -27.64
N GLY A 488 21.08 -40.60 -28.60
CA GLY A 488 19.80 -41.31 -28.75
C GLY A 488 18.83 -40.92 -29.89
N LYS A 489 19.21 -41.23 -31.14
CA LYS A 489 18.33 -41.57 -32.29
C LYS A 489 17.28 -40.55 -32.83
N ASN A 490 17.66 -39.95 -33.96
CA ASN A 490 16.95 -39.92 -35.25
C ASN A 490 15.41 -39.75 -35.31
N HIS A 491 14.95 -38.60 -35.79
CA HIS A 491 14.56 -38.29 -37.19
C HIS A 491 14.32 -36.76 -37.23
N GLY A 492 14.61 -35.93 -38.23
CA GLY A 492 14.97 -36.07 -39.65
C GLY A 492 14.52 -34.77 -40.34
N VAL A 493 15.02 -34.45 -41.54
CA VAL A 493 14.68 -33.27 -42.40
C VAL A 493 15.47 -31.96 -42.18
N GLU A 494 16.49 -31.82 -43.03
CA GLU A 494 16.97 -30.64 -43.80
C GLU A 494 16.72 -29.18 -43.35
N ILE A 495 17.80 -28.58 -42.84
CA ILE A 495 18.55 -27.44 -43.43
C ILE A 495 17.80 -26.53 -44.44
N LYS A 496 17.73 -25.23 -44.10
CA LYS A 496 18.28 -24.16 -44.97
C LYS A 496 18.75 -22.94 -44.18
N ASN A 497 20.00 -22.56 -44.38
CA ASN A 497 20.57 -21.28 -43.95
C ASN A 497 19.93 -20.13 -44.75
N GLU A 498 19.88 -18.93 -44.17
CA GLU A 498 20.66 -17.82 -44.73
C GLU A 498 20.88 -16.67 -43.72
N ASN A 499 21.99 -15.97 -43.90
CA ASN A 499 22.39 -14.83 -43.06
C ASN A 499 21.67 -13.56 -43.53
N SER A 500 21.39 -12.63 -42.61
CA SER A 500 21.89 -11.25 -42.75
C SER A 500 21.56 -10.42 -41.51
N ALA A 501 22.57 -9.72 -40.98
CA ALA A 501 22.34 -8.55 -40.16
C ALA A 501 21.98 -7.36 -41.06
N GLN A 502 20.98 -6.56 -40.69
CA GLN A 502 20.88 -5.18 -41.16
C GLN A 502 20.17 -4.30 -40.13
N SER A 503 20.83 -3.20 -39.78
CA SER A 503 20.27 -2.07 -39.07
C SER A 503 19.33 -1.29 -39.98
N PHE A 504 18.30 -0.64 -39.41
CA PHE A 504 17.68 0.51 -40.04
C PHE A 504 17.27 1.57 -39.01
N ILE A 505 17.69 2.81 -39.29
CA ILE A 505 17.25 4.03 -38.60
C ILE A 505 16.24 4.74 -39.51
N GLY A 506 15.14 5.21 -38.93
CA GLY A 506 14.52 6.48 -39.35
C GLY A 506 13.29 6.44 -40.27
N GLY A 507 12.23 7.11 -39.82
CA GLY A 507 11.66 8.23 -40.59
C GLY A 507 10.30 8.07 -41.28
N SER A 508 9.26 8.66 -40.68
CA SER A 508 8.02 9.29 -41.25
C SER A 508 6.90 9.16 -40.19
N LEU A 509 6.14 10.17 -39.74
CA LEU A 509 5.76 11.52 -40.19
C LEU A 509 4.68 11.59 -41.29
N GLY A 510 3.43 11.88 -40.87
CA GLY A 510 2.23 12.17 -41.70
C GLY A 510 0.94 12.11 -40.86
N ILE A 511 0.22 13.21 -40.55
CA ILE A 511 -0.86 13.88 -41.34
C ILE A 511 -2.20 13.10 -41.26
N ILE A 512 -3.38 13.63 -40.86
CA ILE A 512 -3.88 14.99 -40.44
C ILE A 512 -5.11 14.78 -39.47
N LEU A 513 -5.28 15.46 -38.32
CA LEU A 513 -5.93 16.78 -38.04
C LEU A 513 -7.46 16.89 -38.30
N GLY A 514 -8.25 17.15 -37.23
CA GLY A 514 -9.66 17.61 -37.28
C GLY A 514 -10.53 17.08 -36.12
N MET A 515 -11.39 17.85 -35.43
CA MET A 515 -11.65 19.30 -35.45
C MET A 515 -12.06 19.78 -34.03
N LEU A 516 -11.92 21.09 -33.75
CA LEU A 516 -12.59 21.72 -32.59
C LEU A 516 -14.11 21.78 -32.80
N GLY A 517 -14.87 21.63 -31.71
CA GLY A 517 -16.33 21.75 -31.68
C GLY A 517 -16.83 22.27 -30.34
N SER A 518 -16.64 23.57 -30.09
CA SER A 518 -17.02 24.23 -28.84
C SER A 518 -18.54 24.24 -28.61
N ALA A 519 -19.00 23.78 -27.44
CA ALA A 519 -20.37 23.98 -26.97
C ALA A 519 -20.39 24.43 -25.51
N ILE A 520 -20.35 25.74 -25.31
CA ILE A 520 -20.59 26.38 -24.00
C ILE A 520 -22.10 26.32 -23.74
N ALA A 521 -22.52 25.50 -22.78
CA ALA A 521 -23.91 25.47 -22.30
C ALA A 521 -23.99 26.13 -20.92
N ILE A 522 -24.35 27.41 -20.90
CA ILE A 522 -24.65 28.15 -19.67
C ILE A 522 -26.03 27.70 -19.18
N PHE A 523 -26.09 27.00 -18.05
CA PHE A 523 -27.32 26.84 -17.27
C PHE A 523 -27.13 27.39 -15.86
N SER A 524 -27.48 28.67 -15.70
CA SER A 524 -27.75 29.28 -14.40
C SER A 524 -29.14 28.89 -13.93
N PHE A 525 -29.27 28.21 -12.78
CA PHE A 525 -30.41 28.42 -11.88
C PHE A 525 -30.03 28.08 -10.43
N TRP A 526 -30.70 28.74 -9.49
CA TRP A 526 -30.35 28.77 -8.07
C TRP A 526 -30.67 27.47 -7.33
N ASN A 527 -29.81 27.12 -6.36
CA ASN A 527 -30.21 27.06 -4.95
C ASN A 527 -28.99 27.01 -4.01
N LYS A 528 -28.93 27.94 -3.06
CA LYS A 528 -28.00 27.89 -1.91
C LYS A 528 -28.64 27.11 -0.76
N PRO A 529 -27.91 26.20 -0.12
CA PRO A 529 -28.00 26.02 1.32
C PRO A 529 -27.06 27.01 2.02
N ARG A 530 -27.51 27.62 3.11
CA ARG A 530 -26.71 28.56 3.91
C ARG A 530 -25.71 27.80 4.79
N THR A 531 -24.55 28.40 5.01
CA THR A 531 -23.67 28.10 6.15
C THR A 531 -24.46 28.14 7.46
N PHE A 532 -24.34 27.11 8.29
CA PHE A 532 -24.87 27.15 9.66
C PHE A 532 -23.75 27.40 10.68
N ASN A 533 -24.03 28.30 11.61
CA ASN A 533 -23.08 28.75 12.60
C ASN A 533 -22.89 27.72 13.72
N ARG A 534 -21.64 27.63 14.17
CA ARG A 534 -21.26 27.15 15.51
C ARG A 534 -22.00 27.99 16.56
N ILE A 535 -22.74 27.34 17.45
CA ILE A 535 -23.25 27.93 18.70
C ILE A 535 -22.68 27.11 19.87
N GLN A 536 -22.51 27.80 21.00
CA GLN A 536 -21.66 27.47 22.14
C GLN A 536 -22.08 26.22 22.91
#